data_AF-A0A351CKR2-F1
#
_entry.id   AF-A0A351CKR2-F1
#
_cell.length_a   1.000
_cell.length_b   1.000
_cell.length_c   1.000
_cell.angle_alpha   90.00
_cell.angle_beta   90.00
_cell.angle_gamma   90.00
#
_symmetry.space_group_name_H-M   'P 1'
#
loop_
_entity.id
_entity.type
_entity.pdbx_description
1 polymer ?
#
loop_
_entity_poly.entity_id
_entity_poly.type
_entity_poly.pdbx_seq_one_letter_code
_entity_poly.pdbx_strand_id
1 'polypeptide(L)' 'QLLSIQTALGASMMASNSEGTTPQQLRANVTSPNGTTQAAINSFQDQNFEMIVSHAMRAAFERARVIGSELGEDE' A
#
# COMPACT_ATOMS: atom_id res chain seq x y z
N GLN A 1 18.19 6.27 -1.82
CA GLN A 1 16.91 5.91 -2.47
C GLN A 1 16.92 4.56 -3.19
N LEU A 2 18.07 4.10 -3.74
CA LEU A 2 18.18 2.79 -4.40
C LEU A 2 17.60 1.63 -3.57
N LEU A 3 17.96 1.56 -2.28
CA LEU A 3 17.45 0.52 -1.37
C LEU A 3 15.92 0.59 -1.23
N SER A 4 15.35 1.77 -1.01
CA SER A 4 13.90 1.96 -0.89
C SER A 4 13.14 1.52 -2.15
N ILE A 5 13.68 1.84 -3.34
CA ILE A 5 13.10 1.41 -4.63
C ILE A 5 13.13 -0.11 -4.75
N GLN A 6 14.27 -0.74 -4.44
CA GLN A 6 14.40 -2.19 -4.50
C GLN A 6 13.53 -2.90 -3.46
N THR A 7 13.37 -2.34 -2.26
CA THR A 7 12.46 -2.86 -1.23
C THR A 7 11.02 -2.83 -1.72
N ALA A 8 10.56 -1.73 -2.31
CA ALA A 8 9.21 -1.62 -2.84
C ALA A 8 8.96 -2.61 -3.99
N LEU A 9 9.93 -2.75 -4.91
CA LEU A 9 9.87 -3.70 -6.02
C LEU A 9 9.85 -5.15 -5.54
N GLY A 10 10.74 -5.53 -4.62
CA GLY A 10 10.78 -6.87 -4.07
C GLY A 10 9.50 -7.22 -3.31
N ALA A 11 8.95 -6.28 -2.55
CA ALA A 11 7.68 -6.46 -1.85
C ALA A 11 6.50 -6.68 -2.81
N SER A 12 6.41 -5.91 -3.90
CA SER A 12 5.35 -6.08 -4.89
C SER A 12 5.49 -7.40 -5.65
N MET A 13 6.71 -7.80 -6.02
CA MET A 13 6.98 -9.10 -6.64
C MET A 13 6.59 -10.27 -5.72
N MET A 14 6.93 -10.21 -4.43
CA MET A 14 6.51 -11.25 -3.47
C MET A 14 5.00 -11.33 -3.39
N ALA A 15 4.30 -10.20 -3.29
CA ALA A 15 2.84 -10.17 -3.22
C ALA A 15 2.17 -10.74 -4.48
N SER A 16 2.71 -10.45 -5.66
CA SER A 16 2.16 -10.93 -6.95
C SER A 16 2.44 -12.40 -7.22
N ASN A 17 3.58 -12.92 -6.76
CA ASN A 17 4.05 -14.27 -7.13
C ASN A 17 3.79 -15.32 -6.05
N SER A 18 3.36 -14.93 -4.85
CA SER A 18 3.12 -15.88 -3.74
C SER A 18 1.71 -16.44 -3.77
N GLU A 19 1.51 -17.48 -4.59
CA GLU A 19 0.25 -18.21 -4.60
C GLU A 19 -0.09 -18.78 -3.22
N GLY A 20 -1.35 -18.61 -2.79
CA GLY A 20 -1.84 -19.12 -1.51
C GLY A 20 -1.32 -18.40 -0.25
N THR A 21 -0.47 -17.38 -0.39
CA THR A 21 0.02 -16.58 0.75
C THR A 21 -0.51 -15.16 0.68
N THR A 22 -1.16 -14.70 1.75
CA THR A 22 -1.71 -13.34 1.79
C THR A 22 -0.63 -12.29 2.07
N PRO A 23 -0.82 -11.03 1.66
CA PRO A 23 0.08 -9.93 2.05
C PRO A 23 0.27 -9.80 3.57
N GLN A 24 -0.77 -10.10 4.35
CA GLN A 24 -0.72 -10.11 5.82
C GLN A 24 0.25 -11.18 6.33
N GLN A 25 0.23 -12.37 5.73
CA GLN A 25 1.16 -13.45 6.08
C GLN A 25 2.59 -13.11 5.64
N LEU A 26 2.77 -12.54 4.45
CA LEU A 26 4.09 -12.08 3.99
C LEU A 26 4.70 -11.05 4.95
N ARG A 27 3.90 -10.10 5.42
CA ARG A 27 4.31 -9.13 6.45
C ARG A 27 4.67 -9.83 7.76
N ALA A 28 3.87 -10.80 8.22
CA ALA A 28 4.15 -11.55 9.44
C ALA A 28 5.48 -12.30 9.35
N ASN A 29 5.79 -12.91 8.20
CA ASN A 29 7.03 -13.66 7.98
C ASN A 29 8.31 -12.81 8.13
N VAL A 30 8.21 -11.49 7.89
CA VAL A 30 9.35 -10.55 8.01
C VAL A 30 9.32 -9.71 9.30
N THR A 31 8.41 -10.04 10.21
CA THR A 31 8.19 -9.29 11.46
C THR A 31 8.49 -10.17 12.66
N SER A 32 9.66 -10.00 13.26
CA SER A 32 10.01 -10.68 14.50
C SER A 32 9.42 -9.96 15.73
N PRO A 33 9.02 -10.70 16.79
CA PRO A 33 8.63 -10.11 18.06
C PRO A 33 9.74 -9.20 18.61
N ASN A 34 9.37 -7.99 19.04
CA ASN A 34 10.29 -6.94 19.51
C ASN A 34 11.36 -6.51 18.48
N GLY A 35 11.16 -6.82 17.20
CA GLY A 35 12.07 -6.45 16.12
C GLY A 35 11.87 -5.02 15.61
N THR A 36 12.81 -4.56 14.77
CA THR A 36 12.76 -3.24 14.13
C THR A 36 11.60 -3.10 13.16
N THR A 37 11.26 -4.16 12.41
CA THR A 37 10.09 -4.18 11.52
C THR A 37 8.78 -4.01 12.30
N GLN A 38 8.66 -4.68 13.46
CA GLN A 38 7.47 -4.56 14.31
C GLN A 38 7.33 -3.12 14.83
N ALA A 39 8.42 -2.50 15.30
CA ALA A 39 8.40 -1.12 15.76
C ALA A 39 7.97 -0.14 14.66
N ALA A 40 8.45 -0.34 13.42
CA ALA A 40 8.03 0.46 12.27
C ALA A 40 6.53 0.28 11.94
N ILE A 41 6.04 -0.97 11.94
CA ILE A 41 4.61 -1.26 11.69
C ILE A 41 3.73 -0.62 12.76
N ASN A 42 4.10 -0.74 14.04
CA ASN A 42 3.34 -0.11 15.14
C ASN A 42 3.24 1.40 14.95
N SER A 43 4.34 2.06 14.58
CA SER A 43 4.33 3.51 14.30
C SER A 43 3.41 3.88 13.13
N PHE A 44 3.27 3.04 12.10
CA PHE A 44 2.29 3.26 11.03
C PHE A 44 0.86 3.09 11.52
N GLN A 45 0.60 2.08 12.35
CA GLN A 45 -0.73 1.82 12.93
C GLN A 45 -1.17 2.94 13.87
N ASP A 46 -0.28 3.45 14.71
CA ASP A 46 -0.54 4.59 15.61
C ASP A 46 -0.90 5.86 14.83
N GLN A 47 -0.46 5.96 13.58
CA GLN A 47 -0.75 7.07 12.66
C GLN A 47 -1.96 6.79 11.74
N ASN A 48 -2.72 5.71 11.99
CA ASN A 48 -3.88 5.30 11.19
C ASN A 48 -3.56 5.14 9.70
N PHE A 49 -2.41 4.53 9.38
CA PHE A 49 -1.93 4.39 8.00
C PHE A 49 -2.98 3.79 7.04
N GLU A 50 -3.73 2.77 7.48
CA GLU A 50 -4.79 2.15 6.67
C GLU A 50 -5.88 3.16 6.26
N MET A 51 -6.27 4.05 7.18
CA MET A 51 -7.25 5.10 6.90
C MET A 51 -6.68 6.14 5.93
N ILE A 52 -5.41 6.50 6.07
CA ILE A 52 -4.73 7.43 5.15
C ILE A 52 -4.75 6.89 3.72
N VAL A 53 -4.36 5.62 3.54
CA VAL A 53 -4.36 4.98 2.22
C VAL A 53 -5.78 4.90 1.64
N SER A 54 -6.76 4.49 2.45
CA SER A 54 -8.17 4.42 2.02
C SER A 54 -8.70 5.78 1.53
N HIS A 55 -8.46 6.85 2.30
CA HIS A 55 -8.86 8.20 1.91
C HIS A 55 -8.16 8.69 0.65
N ALA A 56 -6.86 8.43 0.51
CA ALA A 56 -6.10 8.81 -0.68
C ALA A 56 -6.64 8.13 -1.95
N MET A 57 -6.92 6.82 -1.89
CA MET A 57 -7.50 6.09 -3.00
C MET A 57 -8.90 6.59 -3.36
N ARG A 58 -9.72 6.93 -2.36
CA ARG A 58 -11.03 7.52 -2.61
C ARG A 58 -10.93 8.90 -3.25
N ALA A 59 -10.03 9.76 -2.80
CA ALA A 59 -9.81 11.07 -3.41
C ALA A 59 -9.38 10.94 -4.88
N ALA A 60 -8.49 10.00 -5.19
CA ALA A 60 -8.08 9.69 -6.56
C ALA A 60 -9.26 9.21 -7.42
N PHE A 61 -10.09 8.31 -6.89
CA PHE A 61 -11.29 7.81 -7.56
C PHE A 61 -12.29 8.93 -7.89
N GLU A 62 -12.60 9.80 -6.92
CA GLU A 62 -13.53 10.91 -7.13
C GLU A 62 -13.00 11.88 -8.20
N ARG A 63 -11.68 12.17 -8.19
CA ARG A 63 -11.08 13.01 -9.24
C ARG A 63 -11.14 12.36 -10.61
N ALA A 64 -10.87 11.06 -10.71
CA ALA A 64 -10.97 10.32 -11.97
C ALA A 64 -12.40 10.36 -12.53
N ARG A 65 -13.42 10.29 -11.67
CA ARG A 65 -14.83 10.41 -12.08
C ARG A 65 -15.16 11.78 -12.66
N VAL A 66 -14.69 12.86 -12.02
CA VAL A 66 -14.86 14.24 -12.52
C VAL A 66 -14.17 14.43 -13.88
N ILE A 67 -12.93 13.94 -14.03
CA ILE A 67 -12.22 13.98 -15.31
C ILE A 67 -13.01 13.22 -16.39
N GLY A 68 -13.56 12.05 -16.04
CA GLY A 68 -14.37 11.25 -16.97
C GLY A 68 -15.65 11.95 -17.41
N SER A 69 -16.33 12.69 -16.53
CA SER A 69 -17.50 13.49 -16.91
C SER A 69 -17.14 14.70 -17.75
N GLU A 70 -16.08 15.45 -17.38
CA GLU A 70 -15.60 16.61 -18.15
C GLU A 70 -15.28 16.21 -19.60
N LEU A 71 -14.58 15.09 -19.80
CA LEU A 71 -14.22 14.60 -21.13
C LEU A 71 -15.40 14.02 -21.94
N GLY A 72 -16.45 13.54 -21.27
CA GLY A 72 -17.64 13.00 -21.93
C GLY A 72 -18.71 14.04 -22.27
N GLU A 73 -18.62 15.23 -21.66
CA GLU A 73 -19.48 16.38 -21.98
C GLU A 73 -18.94 17.22 -23.16
N ASP A 74 -17.67 17.02 -23.53
CA ASP A 74 -17.02 17.62 -24.70
C ASP A 74 -17.24 16.82 -26.02
N GLU A 75 -18.00 15.70 -25.98
CA GLU A 75 -18.52 14.94 -27.15
C GLU A 75 -19.99 15.26 -27.45
#